data_AF-A0A8T4IE00-F1
#
_entry.id   AF-A0A8T4IE00-F1
#
_cell.length_a   1.000
_cell.length_b   1.000
_cell.length_c   1.000
_cell.angle_alpha   90.00
_cell.angle_beta   90.00
_cell.angle_gamma   90.00
#
_symmetry.space_group_name_H-M   'P 1'
#
loop_
_entity.id
_entity.type
_entity.pdbx_description
1 polymer ?
#
loop_
_entity_poly.entity_id
_entity_poly.type
_entity_poly.pdbx_seq_one_letter_code
_entity_poly.pdbx_strand_id
1 'polypeptide(L)'
;MQSSGISSPANPSRKPTSSTSKRSRFSLSGRSARIDPRVAAVRSDLADIRLAERVFAPHYAAALTRTVALQSPLRGAASSDAEPVSEILPGEPFDMLEISRDWAWGRSPVDGAVGYVELSALTDDVPADTPEPTSGDFVATAESLVGVPATPGGRSKKGLNCTGLVFLALQRAGIECPRFCDLQAQALGTEVPANASLQRGDLIYFDDHAAIMTDDSNLVHVTDTGVERAALADVEGSERYGAIVARRRIAK
;
A
#
# COMPACT_ATOMS: atom_id res chain seq x y z
N MET A 1 53.06 -39.14 48.35
CA MET A 1 52.33 -39.28 47.08
C MET A 1 51.14 -38.34 47.11
N GLN A 2 51.23 -37.31 46.26
CA GLN A 2 50.16 -36.55 45.60
C GLN A 2 48.95 -36.02 46.40
N SER A 3 48.96 -34.69 46.51
CA SER A 3 47.83 -33.77 46.56
C SER A 3 46.73 -34.10 45.55
N SER A 4 45.47 -33.82 45.89
CA SER A 4 44.46 -33.30 44.96
C SER A 4 43.29 -32.69 45.72
N GLY A 5 43.37 -31.37 45.96
CA GLY A 5 42.21 -30.55 46.23
C GLY A 5 41.48 -30.29 44.90
N ILE A 6 40.21 -30.66 44.82
CA ILE A 6 39.40 -30.38 43.64
C ILE A 6 38.76 -29.00 43.85
N SER A 7 39.36 -28.00 43.19
CA SER A 7 38.81 -26.67 43.02
C SER A 7 37.65 -26.73 42.03
N SER A 8 36.44 -26.32 42.45
CA SER A 8 35.34 -26.03 41.53
C SER A 8 35.72 -24.85 40.61
N PRO A 9 35.42 -24.89 39.31
CA PRO A 9 35.64 -23.74 38.44
C PRO A 9 34.56 -22.69 38.74
N ALA A 10 35.02 -21.48 39.08
CA ALA A 10 34.17 -20.32 39.18
C ALA A 10 33.55 -20.01 37.81
N ASN A 11 32.23 -19.98 37.75
CA ASN A 11 31.47 -19.57 36.58
C ASN A 11 31.70 -18.05 36.37
N PRO A 12 32.29 -17.58 35.26
CA PRO A 12 32.48 -16.16 35.06
C PRO A 12 31.11 -15.49 34.89
N SER A 13 30.75 -14.65 35.88
CA SER A 13 29.56 -13.81 35.85
C SER A 13 29.56 -12.98 34.57
N ARG A 14 28.70 -13.34 33.62
CA ARG A 14 28.45 -12.54 32.42
C ARG A 14 27.76 -11.26 32.86
N LYS A 15 28.52 -10.17 32.98
CA LYS A 15 27.97 -8.83 33.23
C LYS A 15 26.93 -8.52 32.14
N PRO A 16 25.73 -8.03 32.48
CA PRO A 16 24.78 -7.60 31.47
C PRO A 16 25.39 -6.40 30.74
N THR A 17 25.75 -6.61 29.48
CA THR A 17 26.12 -5.52 28.58
C THR A 17 24.86 -4.68 28.36
N SER A 18 24.74 -3.57 29.10
CA SER A 18 23.71 -2.57 28.85
C SER A 18 24.01 -1.87 27.53
N SER A 19 23.50 -2.39 26.42
CA SER A 19 23.39 -1.58 25.21
C SER A 19 22.37 -0.48 25.51
N THR A 20 22.88 0.69 25.88
CA THR A 20 22.05 1.87 26.10
C THR A 20 21.66 2.41 24.73
N SER A 21 20.71 1.73 24.08
CA SER A 21 19.98 2.32 22.96
C SER A 21 19.40 3.65 23.47
N LYS A 22 19.74 4.75 22.79
CA LYS A 22 19.31 6.10 23.14
C LYS A 22 17.79 6.12 23.09
N ARG A 23 17.12 6.19 24.26
CA ARG A 23 15.66 6.27 24.34
C ARG A 23 15.20 7.49 23.55
N SER A 24 14.41 7.27 22.49
CA SER A 24 13.70 8.33 21.81
C SER A 24 12.64 8.91 22.75
N ARG A 25 12.48 10.23 22.71
CA ARG A 25 11.37 10.93 23.37
C ARG A 25 10.59 11.63 22.27
N PHE A 26 9.27 11.47 22.32
CA PHE A 26 8.33 12.14 21.43
C PHE A 26 7.50 13.11 22.28
N SER A 27 7.14 14.26 21.70
CA SER A 27 6.27 15.23 22.36
C SER A 27 5.19 15.71 21.40
N LEU A 28 3.92 15.58 21.79
CA LEU A 28 2.82 16.22 21.08
C LEU A 28 2.82 17.71 21.41
N SER A 29 2.91 18.55 20.38
CA SER A 29 2.71 20.00 20.53
C SER A 29 1.35 20.38 19.96
N GLY A 30 0.34 20.46 20.83
CA GLY A 30 -1.02 20.85 20.46
C GLY A 30 -2.00 19.66 20.28
N ARG A 31 -3.05 19.88 19.49
CA ARG A 31 -4.11 18.87 19.25
C ARG A 31 -3.62 17.80 18.28
N SER A 32 -4.06 16.56 18.49
CA SER A 32 -3.86 15.47 17.53
C SER A 32 -4.32 15.87 16.13
N ALA A 33 -3.51 15.55 15.13
CA ALA A 33 -3.87 15.71 13.73
C ALA A 33 -4.99 14.72 13.38
N ARG A 34 -5.93 15.16 12.53
CA ARG A 34 -6.79 14.20 11.80
C ARG A 34 -5.92 13.57 10.72
N ILE A 35 -5.69 12.27 10.84
CA ILE A 35 -4.94 11.47 9.88
C ILE A 35 -5.88 10.43 9.28
N ASP A 36 -5.72 10.16 7.99
CA ASP A 36 -6.42 9.11 7.29
C ASP A 36 -5.92 7.72 7.73
N PRO A 37 -6.75 6.92 8.44
CA PRO A 37 -6.34 5.61 8.94
C PRO A 37 -6.15 4.57 7.83
N ARG A 38 -6.58 4.86 6.60
CA ARG A 38 -6.37 3.96 5.44
C ARG A 38 -4.91 3.90 5.01
N VAL A 39 -4.12 4.94 5.31
CA VAL A 39 -2.72 5.08 4.88
C VAL A 39 -1.72 5.33 6.01
N ALA A 40 -2.23 5.66 7.20
CA ALA A 40 -1.43 5.76 8.41
C ALA A 40 -1.89 4.69 9.40
N ALA A 41 -0.97 3.85 9.88
CA ALA A 41 -1.29 2.75 10.78
C ALA A 41 -1.70 3.29 12.16
N VAL A 42 -2.98 3.65 12.29
CA VAL A 42 -3.60 4.14 13.52
C VAL A 42 -5.04 3.64 13.63
N ARG A 43 -5.40 3.18 14.83
CA ARG A 43 -6.74 2.86 15.29
C ARG A 43 -6.97 3.49 16.67
N SER A 44 -8.15 3.27 17.26
CA SER A 44 -8.54 3.94 18.52
C SER A 44 -7.64 3.61 19.72
N ASP A 45 -6.98 2.44 19.72
CA ASP A 45 -6.19 1.92 20.84
C ASP A 45 -4.71 1.70 20.51
N LEU A 46 -4.31 1.73 19.23
CA LEU A 46 -2.96 1.46 18.77
C LEU A 46 -2.56 2.38 17.60
N ALA A 47 -1.34 2.92 17.65
CA ALA A 47 -0.72 3.62 16.54
C ALA A 47 0.71 3.16 16.29
N ASP A 48 1.19 3.35 15.07
CA ASP A 48 2.61 3.28 14.78
C ASP A 48 3.38 4.35 15.56
N ILE A 49 4.52 3.98 16.15
CA ILE A 49 5.39 4.92 16.87
C ILE A 49 5.85 6.10 15.99
N ARG A 50 5.92 5.92 14.67
CA ARG A 50 6.20 6.98 13.69
C ARG A 50 5.16 8.12 13.71
N LEU A 51 3.98 7.87 14.29
CA LEU A 51 2.89 8.85 14.42
C LEU A 51 2.84 9.53 15.79
N ALA A 52 3.75 9.20 16.72
CA ALA A 52 3.68 9.66 18.12
C ALA A 52 3.73 11.19 18.31
N GLU A 53 4.29 11.93 17.35
CA GLU A 53 4.31 13.40 17.38
C GLU A 53 3.08 14.04 16.71
N ARG A 54 2.22 13.24 16.09
CA ARG A 54 1.08 13.71 15.29
C ARG A 54 -0.26 13.26 15.84
N VAL A 55 -0.34 12.08 16.45
CA VAL A 55 -1.60 11.50 16.95
C VAL A 55 -1.38 10.98 18.35
N PHE A 56 -2.33 11.25 19.23
CA PHE A 56 -2.46 10.58 20.53
C PHE A 56 -3.13 9.21 20.37
N ALA A 57 -2.49 8.15 20.85
CA ALA A 57 -3.05 6.81 20.97
C ALA A 57 -2.74 6.21 22.35
N PRO A 58 -3.60 5.34 22.90
CA PRO A 58 -3.32 4.64 24.16
C PRO A 58 -2.03 3.82 24.13
N HIS A 59 -1.71 3.20 22.99
CA HIS A 59 -0.50 2.43 22.78
C HIS A 59 0.19 2.82 21.46
N TYR A 60 1.52 2.70 21.46
CA TYR A 60 2.33 2.79 20.26
C TYR A 60 3.14 1.51 20.08
N ALA A 61 3.21 1.02 18.86
CA ALA A 61 4.08 -0.09 18.47
C ALA A 61 5.11 0.38 17.44
N ALA A 62 6.33 -0.12 17.57
CA ALA A 62 7.28 -0.08 16.47
C ALA A 62 6.93 -1.24 15.52
N ALA A 63 6.86 -0.95 14.22
CA ALA A 63 6.57 -1.98 13.24
C ALA A 63 7.68 -3.05 13.21
N LEU A 64 7.27 -4.31 13.15
CA LEU A 64 8.11 -5.43 12.78
C LEU A 64 7.89 -5.73 11.31
N THR A 65 8.83 -5.31 10.45
CA THR A 65 8.74 -5.59 9.02
C THR A 65 8.89 -7.08 8.76
N ARG A 66 7.89 -7.67 8.10
CA ARG A 66 7.87 -9.05 7.61
C ARG A 66 7.92 -9.04 6.09
N THR A 67 8.23 -10.19 5.50
CA THR A 67 8.07 -10.37 4.05
C THR A 67 6.81 -11.16 3.76
N VAL A 68 6.14 -10.82 2.70
CA VAL A 68 5.02 -11.58 2.16
C VAL A 68 5.56 -12.83 1.46
N ALA A 69 5.18 -14.01 1.94
CA ALA A 69 5.51 -15.30 1.32
C ALA A 69 4.49 -15.70 0.24
N LEU A 70 3.21 -15.39 0.48
CA LEU A 70 2.09 -15.74 -0.38
C LEU A 70 1.26 -14.51 -0.69
N GLN A 71 0.82 -14.38 -1.94
CA GLN A 71 -0.10 -13.33 -2.34
C GLN A 71 -1.37 -13.42 -1.48
N SER A 72 -1.78 -12.30 -0.89
CA SER A 72 -2.89 -12.28 0.06
C SER A 72 -3.65 -10.94 -0.02
N PRO A 73 -4.99 -10.92 0.12
CA PRO A 73 -5.74 -9.68 0.23
C PRO A 73 -5.39 -8.94 1.53
N LEU A 74 -5.24 -7.63 1.44
CA LEU A 74 -5.19 -6.73 2.59
C LEU A 74 -6.60 -6.22 2.84
N ARG A 75 -7.17 -6.51 4.02
CA ARG A 75 -8.59 -6.30 4.32
C ARG A 75 -8.81 -5.20 5.35
N GLY A 76 -9.99 -4.58 5.31
CA GLY A 76 -10.38 -3.55 6.27
C GLY A 76 -10.65 -4.07 7.69
N ALA A 77 -10.89 -5.38 7.85
CA ALA A 77 -11.11 -6.02 9.14
C ALA A 77 -10.45 -7.41 9.20
N ALA A 78 -10.22 -7.91 10.41
CA ALA A 78 -9.71 -9.26 10.70
C ALA A 78 -10.77 -10.35 10.42
N SER A 79 -11.23 -10.44 9.18
CA SER A 79 -12.22 -11.41 8.72
C SER A 79 -12.00 -11.74 7.25
N SER A 80 -12.15 -13.01 6.88
CA SER A 80 -12.10 -13.48 5.49
C SER A 80 -13.21 -12.88 4.62
N ASP A 81 -14.31 -12.47 5.23
CA ASP A 81 -15.47 -11.89 4.55
C ASP A 81 -15.36 -10.37 4.39
N ALA A 82 -14.40 -9.73 5.05
CA ALA A 82 -14.20 -8.29 4.94
C ALA A 82 -13.63 -7.93 3.56
N GLU A 83 -14.20 -6.92 2.90
CA GLU A 83 -13.77 -6.54 1.56
C GLU A 83 -12.25 -6.21 1.50
N PRO A 84 -11.52 -6.71 0.49
CA PRO A 84 -10.13 -6.32 0.27
C PRO A 84 -10.00 -4.83 -0.07
N VAL A 85 -9.20 -4.11 0.70
CA VAL A 85 -8.85 -2.70 0.42
C VAL A 85 -7.60 -2.59 -0.45
N SER A 86 -6.75 -3.62 -0.44
CA SER A 86 -5.63 -3.81 -1.34
C SER A 86 -5.26 -5.30 -1.40
N GLU A 87 -4.11 -5.63 -1.95
CA GLU A 87 -3.44 -6.93 -1.81
C GLU A 87 -1.97 -6.72 -1.44
N ILE A 88 -1.32 -7.78 -0.98
CA ILE A 88 0.12 -7.89 -0.75
C ILE A 88 0.67 -9.02 -1.62
N LEU A 89 1.82 -8.81 -2.25
CA LEU A 89 2.42 -9.73 -3.23
C LEU A 89 3.68 -10.39 -2.67
N PRO A 90 4.01 -11.62 -3.09
CA PRO A 90 5.22 -12.30 -2.65
C PRO A 90 6.46 -11.45 -2.85
N GLY A 91 7.26 -11.36 -1.79
CA GLY A 91 8.50 -10.61 -1.73
C GLY A 91 8.38 -9.16 -1.30
N GLU A 92 7.17 -8.62 -1.22
CA GLU A 92 6.98 -7.27 -0.69
C GLU A 92 7.12 -7.22 0.84
N PRO A 93 7.56 -6.09 1.38
CA PRO A 93 7.56 -5.88 2.83
C PRO A 93 6.14 -5.64 3.34
N PHE A 94 5.91 -6.00 4.61
CA PHE A 94 4.72 -5.61 5.36
C PHE A 94 5.15 -5.16 6.76
N ASP A 95 4.88 -3.89 7.09
CA ASP A 95 5.14 -3.34 8.42
C ASP A 95 4.03 -3.81 9.36
N MET A 96 4.28 -4.90 10.11
CA MET A 96 3.30 -5.48 11.04
C MET A 96 3.37 -4.80 12.41
N LEU A 97 2.22 -4.44 12.98
CA LEU A 97 2.12 -3.76 14.27
C LEU A 97 1.44 -4.61 15.35
N GLU A 98 0.49 -5.45 14.98
CA GLU A 98 -0.23 -6.32 15.92
C GLU A 98 -0.48 -7.69 15.30
N ILE A 99 -0.40 -8.73 16.12
CA ILE A 99 -0.92 -10.06 15.82
C ILE A 99 -2.11 -10.32 16.74
N SER A 100 -3.22 -10.76 16.16
CA SER A 100 -4.38 -11.24 16.90
C SER A 100 -4.90 -12.51 16.23
N ARG A 101 -4.76 -13.64 16.93
CA ARG A 101 -5.07 -14.98 16.39
C ARG A 101 -4.30 -15.21 15.09
N ASP A 102 -5.01 -15.44 14.00
CA ASP A 102 -4.47 -15.73 12.67
C ASP A 102 -4.27 -14.46 11.82
N TRP A 103 -4.50 -13.27 12.38
CA TRP A 103 -4.40 -12.00 11.65
C TRP A 103 -3.20 -11.17 12.10
N ALA A 104 -2.54 -10.58 11.13
CA ALA A 104 -1.59 -9.50 11.31
C ALA A 104 -2.23 -8.18 10.86
N TRP A 105 -2.19 -7.16 11.72
CA TRP A 105 -2.57 -5.79 11.37
C TRP A 105 -1.32 -4.94 11.13
N GLY A 106 -1.33 -4.14 10.07
CA GLY A 106 -0.16 -3.38 9.69
C GLY A 106 -0.35 -2.51 8.45
N ARG A 107 0.78 -2.09 7.88
CA ARG A 107 0.85 -1.23 6.71
C ARG A 107 1.70 -1.87 5.63
N SER A 108 1.22 -1.83 4.39
CA SER A 108 2.03 -2.09 3.20
C SER A 108 2.90 -0.86 2.89
N PRO A 109 4.24 -0.97 2.90
CA PRO A 109 5.12 0.11 2.47
C PRO A 109 5.02 0.43 0.98
N VAL A 110 4.52 -0.51 0.16
CA VAL A 110 4.49 -0.41 -1.32
C VAL A 110 3.43 0.57 -1.81
N ASP A 111 2.21 0.48 -1.28
CA ASP A 111 1.07 1.32 -1.68
C ASP A 111 0.52 2.16 -0.52
N GLY A 112 1.12 2.02 0.66
CA GLY A 112 0.75 2.72 1.87
C GLY A 112 -0.49 2.18 2.58
N ALA A 113 -1.16 1.17 2.03
CA ALA A 113 -2.44 0.70 2.55
C ALA A 113 -2.29 0.07 3.94
N VAL A 114 -3.25 0.36 4.82
CA VAL A 114 -3.33 -0.16 6.18
C VAL A 114 -4.49 -1.16 6.27
N GLY A 115 -4.27 -2.28 6.94
CA GLY A 115 -5.31 -3.29 7.10
C GLY A 115 -4.80 -4.57 7.73
N TYR A 116 -5.58 -5.63 7.54
CA TYR A 116 -5.38 -6.95 8.09
C TYR A 116 -5.01 -7.95 6.98
N VAL A 117 -4.02 -8.79 7.25
CA VAL A 117 -3.62 -9.91 6.41
C VAL A 117 -3.58 -11.19 7.23
N GLU A 118 -3.77 -12.32 6.57
CA GLU A 118 -3.53 -13.63 7.18
C GLU A 118 -2.07 -13.72 7.62
N LEU A 119 -1.84 -14.04 8.90
CA LEU A 119 -0.50 -14.16 9.47
C LEU A 119 0.32 -15.23 8.74
N SER A 120 -0.34 -16.29 8.27
CA SER A 120 0.26 -17.37 7.48
C SER A 120 0.82 -16.92 6.13
N ALA A 121 0.42 -15.74 5.63
CA ALA A 121 0.97 -15.16 4.40
C ALA A 121 2.32 -14.46 4.63
N LEU A 122 2.77 -14.29 5.88
CA LEU A 122 3.99 -13.57 6.24
C LEU A 122 5.11 -14.53 6.68
N THR A 123 6.34 -14.18 6.34
CA THR A 123 7.56 -14.89 6.75
C THR A 123 8.59 -13.90 7.32
N ASP A 124 9.53 -14.44 8.09
CA ASP A 124 10.74 -13.74 8.54
C ASP A 124 11.86 -13.77 7.47
N ASP A 125 11.70 -14.57 6.41
CA ASP A 125 12.67 -14.67 5.33
C ASP A 125 12.64 -13.43 4.45
N VAL A 126 13.81 -12.94 4.06
CA VAL A 126 13.95 -11.86 3.07
C VAL A 126 14.23 -12.50 1.71
N PRO A 127 13.33 -12.39 0.73
CA PRO A 127 13.61 -12.82 -0.63
C PRO A 127 14.63 -11.89 -1.29
N ALA A 128 15.41 -12.47 -2.18
CA ALA A 128 16.69 -11.94 -2.61
C ALA A 128 16.64 -10.79 -3.63
N ASP A 129 15.49 -10.44 -4.21
CA ASP A 129 15.43 -9.36 -5.21
C ASP A 129 14.06 -8.71 -5.26
N THR A 130 14.05 -7.38 -5.17
CA THR A 130 12.90 -6.57 -5.60
C THR A 130 13.16 -6.21 -7.06
N PRO A 131 12.26 -6.52 -8.01
CA PRO A 131 12.48 -6.12 -9.39
C PRO A 131 12.54 -4.59 -9.47
N GLU A 132 13.65 -4.08 -10.03
CA GLU A 132 13.85 -2.65 -10.26
C GLU A 132 12.73 -2.09 -11.16
N PRO A 133 12.22 -0.87 -10.87
CA PRO A 133 11.25 -0.22 -11.73
C PRO A 133 11.86 -0.09 -13.14
N THR A 134 11.15 -0.61 -14.13
CA THR A 134 11.58 -0.49 -15.52
C THR A 134 11.13 0.87 -16.00
N SER A 135 12.05 1.85 -16.13
CA SER A 135 11.77 3.14 -16.77
C SER A 135 10.98 2.91 -18.07
N GLY A 136 9.69 3.19 -18.03
CA GLY A 136 8.74 2.65 -19.00
C GLY A 136 7.50 3.51 -19.10
N ASP A 137 6.84 3.41 -20.24
CA ASP A 137 5.61 4.12 -20.53
C ASP A 137 4.45 3.49 -19.74
N PHE A 138 3.92 4.22 -18.75
CA PHE A 138 2.83 3.73 -17.90
C PHE A 138 1.53 3.50 -18.70
N VAL A 139 1.30 4.25 -19.77
CA VAL A 139 0.11 4.06 -20.60
C VAL A 139 0.25 2.77 -21.41
N ALA A 140 1.43 2.51 -21.99
CA ALA A 140 1.70 1.24 -22.66
C ALA A 140 1.58 0.05 -21.69
N THR A 141 1.99 0.26 -20.43
CA THR A 141 1.76 -0.73 -19.36
C THR A 141 0.26 -0.96 -19.13
N ALA A 142 -0.55 0.09 -19.01
CA ALA A 142 -2.00 -0.04 -18.84
C ALA A 142 -2.67 -0.74 -20.03
N GLU A 143 -2.29 -0.40 -21.25
CA GLU A 143 -2.77 -1.04 -22.48
C GLU A 143 -2.42 -2.55 -22.50
N SER A 144 -1.24 -2.93 -22.01
CA SER A 144 -0.84 -4.35 -21.91
C SER A 144 -1.63 -5.16 -20.88
N LEU A 145 -2.41 -4.51 -20.02
CA LEU A 145 -3.21 -5.14 -18.97
C LEU A 145 -4.66 -5.38 -19.40
N VAL A 146 -5.07 -4.96 -20.60
CA VAL A 146 -6.40 -5.28 -21.15
C VAL A 146 -6.66 -6.79 -21.10
N GLY A 147 -7.81 -7.17 -20.56
CA GLY A 147 -8.21 -8.56 -20.33
C GLY A 147 -7.82 -9.14 -18.95
N VAL A 148 -7.02 -8.44 -18.13
CA VAL A 148 -6.79 -8.85 -16.73
C VAL A 148 -8.12 -8.77 -15.97
N PRO A 149 -8.51 -9.80 -15.20
CA PRO A 149 -9.82 -9.85 -14.56
C PRO A 149 -9.99 -8.78 -13.47
N ALA A 150 -11.25 -8.37 -13.25
CA ALA A 150 -11.60 -7.47 -12.17
C ALA A 150 -11.49 -8.21 -10.83
N THR A 151 -10.81 -7.62 -9.85
CA THR A 151 -10.62 -8.21 -8.52
C THR A 151 -10.63 -7.12 -7.46
N PRO A 152 -11.53 -7.19 -6.46
CA PRO A 152 -11.53 -6.26 -5.32
C PRO A 152 -10.15 -6.19 -4.65
N GLY A 153 -9.65 -4.98 -4.44
CA GLY A 153 -8.32 -4.76 -3.88
C GLY A 153 -7.13 -5.14 -4.77
N GLY A 154 -7.34 -5.69 -5.97
CA GLY A 154 -6.27 -6.17 -6.86
C GLY A 154 -5.37 -5.05 -7.39
N ARG A 155 -4.07 -5.33 -7.51
CA ARG A 155 -3.02 -4.45 -8.07
C ARG A 155 -1.92 -5.25 -8.81
N SER A 156 -2.27 -6.40 -9.39
CA SER A 156 -1.33 -7.29 -10.07
C SER A 156 -1.90 -7.86 -11.36
N LYS A 157 -1.07 -8.53 -12.17
CA LYS A 157 -1.51 -9.18 -13.41
C LYS A 157 -2.51 -10.34 -13.20
N LYS A 158 -2.74 -10.77 -11.94
CA LYS A 158 -3.73 -11.79 -11.61
C LYS A 158 -5.13 -11.21 -11.39
N GLY A 159 -5.23 -9.90 -11.16
CA GLY A 159 -6.49 -9.24 -10.88
C GLY A 159 -6.27 -7.77 -10.52
N LEU A 160 -7.11 -6.89 -11.04
CA LEU A 160 -7.03 -5.45 -10.85
C LEU A 160 -8.37 -4.86 -10.41
N ASN A 161 -8.32 -3.82 -9.59
CA ASN A 161 -9.40 -2.84 -9.50
C ASN A 161 -8.99 -1.53 -10.18
N CYS A 162 -9.91 -0.57 -10.27
CA CYS A 162 -9.71 0.69 -10.99
C CYS A 162 -8.45 1.46 -10.54
N THR A 163 -8.28 1.63 -9.24
CA THR A 163 -7.10 2.31 -8.66
C THR A 163 -5.85 1.45 -8.70
N GLY A 164 -6.00 0.12 -8.71
CA GLY A 164 -4.91 -0.84 -8.84
C GLY A 164 -4.30 -0.85 -10.23
N LEU A 165 -5.11 -0.62 -11.27
CA LEU A 165 -4.64 -0.39 -12.64
C LEU A 165 -3.74 0.85 -12.70
N VAL A 166 -4.21 1.98 -12.17
CA VAL A 166 -3.43 3.24 -12.09
C VAL A 166 -2.15 3.04 -11.28
N PHE A 167 -2.27 2.40 -10.12
CA PHE A 167 -1.13 2.08 -9.26
C PHE A 167 -0.07 1.26 -9.99
N LEU A 168 -0.45 0.10 -10.56
CA LEU A 168 0.50 -0.79 -11.22
C LEU A 168 1.14 -0.16 -12.46
N ALA A 169 0.36 0.61 -13.24
CA ALA A 169 0.87 1.32 -14.41
C ALA A 169 1.96 2.33 -14.01
N LEU A 170 1.67 3.19 -13.03
CA LEU A 170 2.61 4.22 -12.56
C LEU A 170 3.81 3.63 -11.82
N GLN A 171 3.59 2.62 -10.97
CA GLN A 171 4.66 1.94 -10.25
C GLN A 171 5.67 1.34 -11.23
N ARG A 172 5.22 0.71 -12.32
CA ARG A 172 6.13 0.19 -13.35
C ARG A 172 6.96 1.27 -14.02
N ALA A 173 6.41 2.47 -14.18
CA ALA A 173 7.12 3.63 -14.68
C ALA A 173 8.00 4.34 -13.62
N GLY A 174 8.11 3.79 -12.40
CA GLY A 174 8.89 4.38 -11.31
C GLY A 174 8.22 5.60 -10.67
N ILE A 175 6.92 5.77 -10.84
CA ILE A 175 6.15 6.89 -10.29
C ILE A 175 5.38 6.42 -9.06
N GLU A 176 5.61 7.09 -7.92
CA GLU A 176 4.87 6.83 -6.69
C GLU A 176 3.37 7.12 -6.88
N CYS A 177 2.53 6.21 -6.40
CA CYS A 177 1.08 6.30 -6.56
C CYS A 177 0.37 5.89 -5.27
N PRO A 178 -0.50 6.74 -4.70
CA PRO A 178 -1.33 6.35 -3.56
C PRO A 178 -2.28 5.19 -3.91
N ARG A 179 -2.71 4.40 -2.92
CA ARG A 179 -3.64 3.29 -3.17
C ARG A 179 -5.08 3.72 -3.51
N PHE A 180 -5.59 4.75 -2.85
CA PHE A 180 -7.00 5.09 -2.82
C PHE A 180 -7.36 6.17 -3.85
N CYS A 181 -8.55 6.05 -4.45
CA CYS A 181 -9.00 6.88 -5.58
C CYS A 181 -8.94 8.38 -5.26
N ASP A 182 -9.49 8.76 -4.11
CA ASP A 182 -9.51 10.14 -3.64
C ASP A 182 -8.10 10.69 -3.36
N LEU A 183 -7.20 9.86 -2.84
CA LEU A 183 -5.81 10.25 -2.60
C LEU A 183 -5.01 10.36 -3.91
N GLN A 184 -5.25 9.47 -4.87
CA GLN A 184 -4.68 9.57 -6.20
C GLN A 184 -5.13 10.85 -6.91
N ALA A 185 -6.43 11.11 -6.90
CA ALA A 185 -7.02 12.31 -7.47
C ALA A 185 -6.54 13.60 -6.79
N GLN A 186 -6.05 13.56 -5.55
CA GLN A 186 -5.48 14.72 -4.86
C GLN A 186 -3.98 14.90 -5.10
N ALA A 187 -3.22 13.81 -5.12
CA ALA A 187 -1.76 13.86 -5.04
C ALA A 187 -1.05 13.73 -6.40
N LEU A 188 -1.67 13.10 -7.40
CA LEU A 188 -0.98 12.77 -8.65
C LEU A 188 -0.99 13.94 -9.64
N GLY A 189 0.19 14.24 -10.18
CA GLY A 189 0.36 15.13 -11.33
C GLY A 189 -0.17 16.55 -11.10
N THR A 190 -0.51 17.21 -12.21
CA THR A 190 -1.12 18.54 -12.23
C THR A 190 -2.59 18.46 -12.63
N GLU A 191 -3.42 19.38 -12.15
CA GLU A 191 -4.81 19.46 -12.57
C GLU A 191 -4.93 19.79 -14.06
N VAL A 192 -5.81 19.07 -14.76
CA VAL A 192 -6.21 19.39 -16.13
C VAL A 192 -7.57 20.09 -16.07
N PRO A 193 -7.66 21.37 -16.45
CA PRO A 193 -8.92 22.10 -16.46
C PRO A 193 -9.99 21.42 -17.33
N ALA A 194 -11.26 21.57 -16.96
CA ALA A 194 -12.38 20.93 -17.67
C ALA A 194 -12.47 21.31 -19.16
N ASN A 195 -12.00 22.50 -19.54
CA ASN A 195 -11.97 23.00 -20.92
C ASN A 195 -10.68 22.65 -21.68
N ALA A 196 -9.69 22.04 -21.04
CA ALA A 196 -8.46 21.62 -21.70
C ALA A 196 -8.69 20.31 -22.47
N SER A 197 -8.05 20.19 -23.63
CA SER A 197 -8.03 18.93 -24.38
C SER A 197 -7.32 17.84 -23.58
N LEU A 198 -7.97 16.69 -23.51
CA LEU A 198 -7.38 15.48 -22.96
C LEU A 198 -6.31 14.94 -23.91
N GLN A 199 -5.35 14.24 -23.34
CA GLN A 199 -4.30 13.57 -24.08
C GLN A 199 -3.94 12.24 -23.43
N ARG A 200 -3.19 11.43 -24.20
CA ARG A 200 -2.57 10.20 -23.71
C ARG A 200 -1.81 10.43 -22.40
N GLY A 201 -2.13 9.63 -21.39
CA GLY A 201 -1.53 9.70 -20.05
C GLY A 201 -2.26 10.60 -19.07
N ASP A 202 -3.34 11.27 -19.47
CA ASP A 202 -4.24 11.89 -18.50
C ASP A 202 -4.96 10.81 -17.68
N LEU A 203 -5.01 11.02 -16.37
CA LEU A 203 -5.77 10.22 -15.43
C LEU A 203 -7.13 10.86 -15.23
N ILE A 204 -8.18 10.07 -15.39
CA ILE A 204 -9.58 10.50 -15.23
C ILE A 204 -10.13 9.84 -13.99
N TYR A 205 -10.70 10.65 -13.10
CA TYR A 205 -11.33 10.19 -11.87
C TYR A 205 -12.83 10.51 -11.89
N PHE A 206 -13.60 9.54 -11.44
CA PHE A 206 -15.02 9.62 -11.12
C PHE A 206 -15.18 9.51 -9.58
N ASP A 207 -16.40 9.45 -9.08
CA ASP A 207 -16.66 9.42 -7.63
C ASP A 207 -15.96 8.23 -6.93
N ASP A 208 -16.08 7.03 -7.50
CA ASP A 208 -15.48 5.79 -6.99
C ASP A 208 -14.56 5.09 -8.02
N HIS A 209 -14.33 5.70 -9.18
CA HIS A 209 -13.67 5.06 -10.32
C HIS A 209 -12.49 5.85 -10.88
N ALA A 210 -11.59 5.15 -11.56
CA ALA A 210 -10.43 5.75 -12.20
C ALA A 210 -10.12 5.09 -13.56
N ALA A 211 -9.57 5.88 -14.47
CA ALA A 211 -9.18 5.46 -15.82
C ALA A 211 -7.90 6.18 -16.29
N ILE A 212 -7.22 5.58 -17.27
CA ILE A 212 -6.04 6.15 -17.92
C ILE A 212 -6.37 6.42 -19.39
N MET A 213 -6.24 7.66 -19.85
CA MET A 213 -6.39 8.02 -21.26
C MET A 213 -5.27 7.39 -22.10
N THR A 214 -5.64 6.67 -23.16
CA THR A 214 -4.69 6.10 -24.14
C THR A 214 -4.40 7.04 -25.30
N ASP A 215 -5.29 8.01 -25.51
CA ASP A 215 -5.21 9.06 -26.52
C ASP A 215 -6.15 10.22 -26.11
N ASP A 216 -6.65 11.02 -27.04
CA ASP A 216 -7.53 12.16 -26.76
C ASP A 216 -8.99 11.77 -26.49
N SER A 217 -9.39 10.55 -26.85
CA SER A 217 -10.81 10.13 -26.88
C SER A 217 -11.06 8.75 -26.28
N ASN A 218 -10.02 7.94 -26.07
CA ASN A 218 -10.11 6.59 -25.52
C ASN A 218 -9.35 6.45 -24.21
N LEU A 219 -9.83 5.54 -23.38
CA LEU A 219 -9.27 5.22 -22.08
C LEU A 219 -9.17 3.71 -21.87
N VAL A 220 -8.35 3.33 -20.90
CA VAL A 220 -8.35 1.99 -20.30
C VAL A 220 -8.79 2.12 -18.85
N HIS A 221 -9.71 1.26 -18.44
CA HIS A 221 -10.22 1.17 -17.06
C HIS A 221 -10.61 -0.26 -16.71
N VAL A 222 -10.99 -0.50 -15.45
CA VAL A 222 -11.48 -1.81 -15.01
C VAL A 222 -13.01 -1.77 -14.99
N THR A 223 -13.69 -2.72 -15.62
CA THR A 223 -15.13 -2.93 -15.52
C THR A 223 -15.46 -3.97 -14.46
N ASP A 224 -16.71 -4.42 -14.37
CA ASP A 224 -17.08 -5.52 -13.48
C ASP A 224 -16.46 -6.87 -13.90
N THR A 225 -15.96 -6.99 -15.14
CA THR A 225 -15.36 -8.23 -15.64
C THR A 225 -13.83 -8.17 -15.74
N GLY A 226 -13.26 -7.02 -16.09
CA GLY A 226 -11.82 -6.88 -16.23
C GLY A 226 -11.38 -5.56 -16.83
N VAL A 227 -10.10 -5.48 -17.15
CA VAL A 227 -9.52 -4.29 -17.80
C VAL A 227 -10.01 -4.23 -19.24
N GLU A 228 -10.62 -3.12 -19.62
CA GLU A 228 -11.17 -2.87 -20.95
C GLU A 228 -10.71 -1.52 -21.49
N ARG A 229 -10.67 -1.41 -22.83
CA ARG A 229 -10.51 -0.14 -23.53
C ARG A 229 -11.89 0.33 -23.99
N ALA A 230 -12.20 1.60 -23.75
CA ALA A 230 -13.48 2.21 -24.12
C ALA A 230 -13.27 3.64 -24.63
N ALA A 231 -14.22 4.15 -25.41
CA ALA A 231 -14.29 5.58 -25.69
C ALA A 231 -14.74 6.31 -24.41
N LEU A 232 -14.12 7.47 -24.11
CA LEU A 232 -14.50 8.27 -22.95
C LEU A 232 -15.98 8.65 -22.98
N ALA A 233 -16.52 8.92 -24.17
CA ALA A 233 -17.93 9.27 -24.37
C ALA A 233 -18.92 8.17 -23.96
N ASP A 234 -18.50 6.91 -23.92
CA ASP A 234 -19.33 5.79 -23.47
C ASP A 234 -19.28 5.59 -21.94
N VAL A 235 -18.28 6.19 -21.29
CA VAL A 235 -18.01 6.03 -19.85
C VAL A 235 -18.48 7.26 -19.07
N GLU A 236 -18.11 8.45 -19.52
CA GLU A 236 -18.47 9.72 -18.89
C GLU A 236 -19.99 9.97 -18.96
N GLY A 237 -20.59 10.27 -17.81
CA GLY A 237 -22.01 10.54 -17.69
C GLY A 237 -22.90 9.29 -17.74
N SER A 238 -22.32 8.10 -17.86
CA SER A 238 -23.07 6.84 -17.79
C SER A 238 -23.69 6.63 -16.41
N GLU A 239 -24.74 5.81 -16.33
CA GLU A 239 -25.37 5.45 -15.04
C GLU A 239 -24.38 4.77 -14.08
N ARG A 240 -23.38 4.06 -14.60
CA ARG A 240 -22.41 3.32 -13.80
C ARG A 240 -21.31 4.20 -13.20
N TYR A 241 -20.79 5.16 -13.96
CA TYR A 241 -19.58 5.91 -13.58
C TYR A 241 -19.85 7.39 -13.29
N GLY A 242 -20.95 7.95 -13.80
CA GLY A 242 -21.31 9.34 -13.57
C GLY A 242 -20.33 10.33 -14.21
N ALA A 243 -20.30 11.56 -13.70
CA ALA A 243 -19.47 12.64 -14.23
C ALA A 243 -18.01 12.54 -13.77
N ILE A 244 -17.09 13.08 -14.57
CA ILE A 244 -15.69 13.24 -14.17
C ILE A 244 -15.60 14.21 -12.99
N VAL A 245 -14.97 13.79 -11.90
CA VAL A 245 -14.77 14.62 -10.70
C VAL A 245 -13.36 15.23 -10.63
N ALA A 246 -12.36 14.60 -11.27
CA ALA A 246 -11.03 15.16 -11.38
C ALA A 246 -10.28 14.66 -12.62
N ARG A 247 -9.36 15.48 -13.12
CA ARG A 247 -8.47 15.16 -14.23
C ARG A 247 -7.04 15.50 -13.82
N ARG A 248 -6.12 14.55 -13.95
CA ARG A 248 -4.71 14.74 -13.58
C ARG A 248 -3.79 14.40 -14.73
N ARG A 249 -2.69 15.15 -14.86
CA ARG A 249 -1.67 14.94 -15.88
C ARG A 249 -0.32 14.73 -15.22
N ILE A 250 0.28 13.58 -15.48
CA ILE A 250 1.62 13.24 -15.02
C ILE A 250 2.64 13.99 -15.89
N ALA A 251 3.62 14.62 -15.24
CA ALA A 251 4.72 15.28 -15.95
C ALA A 251 5.58 14.23 -16.66
N LYS A 252 5.97 14.51 -17.90
CA LYS A 252 6.85 13.65 -18.70
C LYS A 252 8.31 13.79 -18.28
#